data_AF-A0A0P1AFC2-F1
#
_entry.id   AF-A0A0P1AFC2-F1
#
_cell.length_a   1.000
_cell.length_b   1.000
_cell.length_c   1.000
_cell.angle_alpha   90.00
_cell.angle_beta   90.00
_cell.angle_gamma   90.00
#
_symmetry.space_group_name_H-M   'P 1'
#
loop_
_entity.id
_entity.type
_entity.pdbx_description
1 polymer ?
#
loop_
_entity_poly.entity_id
_entity_poly.type
_entity_poly.pdbx_seq_one_letter_code
_entity_poly.pdbx_strand_id
1 'polypeptide(L)'
;MRMVLEERDLWEVVNEKVKLEQLGSALDQSTFKHKARTALATICHAMEDWQSPLVRWAKDAYDVWSRLEAKMDEGDDVRQHIKKMKTLAEQLDAVDDFVTEDDLVITLLLSLSESFAFLITA
;
A
#
# COMPACT_ATOMS: atom_id res chain seq x y z
N MET A 1 -8.51 -10.15 -0.07
CA MET A 1 -8.69 -9.01 0.87
C MET A 1 -9.78 -8.04 0.44
N ARG A 2 -9.91 -7.69 -0.85
CA ARG A 2 -10.94 -6.75 -1.36
C ARG A 2 -12.37 -7.04 -0.88
N MET A 3 -12.81 -8.30 -1.02
CA MET A 3 -14.14 -8.75 -0.61
C MET A 3 -14.47 -8.46 0.86
N VAL A 4 -13.47 -8.55 1.76
CA VAL A 4 -13.64 -8.28 3.20
C VAL A 4 -13.75 -6.77 3.49
N LEU A 5 -13.09 -5.93 2.69
CA LEU A 5 -13.17 -4.47 2.81
C LEU A 5 -14.50 -3.92 2.28
N GLU A 6 -15.03 -4.53 1.22
CA GLU A 6 -16.35 -4.22 0.67
C GLU A 6 -17.47 -4.64 1.63
N GLU A 7 -17.41 -5.83 2.23
CA GLU A 7 -18.39 -6.31 3.22
C GLU A 7 -18.48 -5.41 4.47
N ARG A 8 -17.36 -4.78 4.84
CA ARG A 8 -17.26 -3.92 6.04
C ARG A 8 -17.47 -2.43 5.77
N ASP A 9 -17.84 -2.06 4.55
CA ASP A 9 -18.03 -0.65 4.14
C ASP A 9 -16.76 0.21 4.35
N LEU A 10 -15.60 -0.41 4.13
CA LEU A 10 -14.26 0.17 4.27
C LEU A 10 -13.61 0.49 2.92
N TRP A 11 -14.12 -0.08 1.82
CA TRP A 11 -13.53 0.01 0.48
C TRP A 11 -13.29 1.45 0.00
N GLU A 12 -14.21 2.36 0.29
CA GLU A 12 -14.10 3.78 -0.13
C GLU A 12 -12.86 4.48 0.43
N VAL A 13 -12.42 4.09 1.64
CA VAL A 13 -11.28 4.70 2.33
C VAL A 13 -9.94 4.21 1.78
N VAL A 14 -9.94 3.08 1.08
CA VAL A 14 -8.75 2.40 0.54
C VAL A 14 -8.62 2.54 -0.97
N ASN A 15 -9.73 2.75 -1.68
CA ASN A 15 -9.77 2.86 -3.13
C ASN A 15 -9.61 4.30 -3.64
N GLU A 16 -10.04 5.29 -2.86
CA GLU A 16 -9.96 6.69 -3.26
C GLU A 16 -8.98 7.45 -2.36
N LYS A 17 -8.19 8.35 -2.95
CA LYS A 17 -7.35 9.30 -2.22
C LYS A 17 -8.24 10.40 -1.62
N VAL A 18 -9.15 10.02 -0.72
CA VAL A 18 -9.97 10.96 0.03
C VAL A 18 -9.07 11.66 1.02
N LYS A 19 -8.66 12.88 0.69
CA LYS A 19 -7.88 13.71 1.61
C LYS A 19 -8.82 14.16 2.73
N LEU A 20 -8.43 13.92 3.98
CA LEU A 20 -9.15 14.36 5.19
C LEU A 20 -9.57 15.85 5.13
N GLU A 21 -8.79 16.66 4.41
CA GLU A 21 -8.98 18.09 4.16
C GLU A 21 -10.23 18.44 3.33
N GLN A 22 -10.80 17.48 2.60
CA GLN A 22 -12.01 17.69 1.79
C GLN A 22 -13.31 17.41 2.56
N LEU A 23 -13.23 16.87 3.79
CA LEU A 23 -14.39 16.59 4.62
C LEU A 23 -14.78 17.83 5.45
N GLY A 24 -15.95 18.39 5.13
CA GLY A 24 -16.42 19.68 5.67
C GLY A 24 -16.87 19.68 7.13
N SER A 25 -17.07 18.51 7.77
CA SER A 25 -17.55 18.39 9.15
C SER A 25 -16.60 17.59 10.03
N ALA A 26 -16.45 18.02 11.30
CA ALA A 26 -15.65 17.32 12.31
C ALA A 26 -16.17 15.90 12.60
N LEU A 27 -17.48 15.68 12.47
CA LEU A 27 -18.10 14.36 12.61
C LEU A 27 -17.63 13.43 11.49
N ASP A 28 -17.66 13.90 10.24
CA ASP A 28 -17.26 13.13 9.07
C ASP A 28 -15.77 12.78 9.09
N GLN A 29 -14.93 13.71 9.56
CA GLN A 29 -13.50 13.46 9.78
C GLN A 29 -13.24 12.38 10.84
N SER A 30 -14.04 12.34 11.92
CA SER A 30 -13.90 11.33 12.97
C SER A 30 -14.30 9.94 12.48
N THR A 31 -15.40 9.85 11.73
CA THR A 31 -15.89 8.61 11.11
C THR A 31 -14.90 8.11 10.08
N PHE A 32 -14.36 8.99 9.23
CA PHE A 32 -13.33 8.64 8.25
C PHE A 32 -12.07 8.09 8.93
N LYS A 33 -11.56 8.76 9.97
CA LYS A 33 -10.39 8.27 10.74
C LYS A 33 -10.64 6.90 11.35
N HIS A 34 -11.84 6.67 11.87
CA HIS A 34 -12.21 5.37 12.44
C HIS A 34 -12.25 4.27 11.37
N LYS A 35 -12.90 4.55 10.23
CA LYS A 35 -12.93 3.63 9.07
C LYS A 35 -11.52 3.36 8.53
N ALA A 36 -10.68 4.38 8.38
CA ALA A 36 -9.30 4.25 7.91
C ALA A 36 -8.45 3.34 8.81
N ARG A 37 -8.54 3.53 10.14
CA ARG A 37 -7.85 2.67 11.11
C ARG A 37 -8.37 1.23 11.07
N THR A 38 -9.67 1.06 10.90
CA THR A 38 -10.30 -0.27 10.81
C THR A 38 -9.90 -0.99 9.52
N ALA A 39 -9.82 -0.27 8.41
CA ALA A 39 -9.34 -0.78 7.12
C ALA A 39 -7.89 -1.24 7.24
N LEU A 40 -7.02 -0.40 7.80
CA LEU A 40 -5.61 -0.72 8.01
C LEU A 40 -5.45 -1.96 8.90
N ALA A 41 -6.15 -2.04 10.03
CA ALA A 41 -6.10 -3.21 10.90
C ALA A 41 -6.60 -4.49 10.20
N THR A 42 -7.66 -4.38 9.40
CA THR A 42 -8.21 -5.51 8.64
C THR A 42 -7.23 -5.99 7.58
N ILE A 43 -6.55 -5.07 6.89
CA ILE A 43 -5.51 -5.41 5.91
C ILE A 43 -4.33 -6.07 6.61
N CYS A 44 -3.78 -5.46 7.67
CA CYS A 44 -2.67 -6.03 8.42
C CYS A 44 -2.98 -7.42 8.99
N HIS A 45 -4.23 -7.70 9.37
CA HIS A 45 -4.64 -9.01 9.88
C HIS A 45 -4.83 -10.06 8.77
N ALA A 46 -5.16 -9.62 7.56
CA ALA A 46 -5.38 -10.51 6.41
C ALA A 46 -4.13 -10.70 5.53
N MET A 47 -3.10 -9.89 5.73
CA MET A 47 -1.81 -10.00 5.05
C MET A 47 -0.99 -11.19 5.57
N GLU A 48 -0.16 -11.73 4.69
CA GLU A 48 0.85 -12.72 5.05
C GLU A 48 2.12 -12.04 5.60
N ASP A 49 2.86 -12.71 6.48
CA ASP A 49 4.00 -12.14 7.22
C ASP A 49 5.09 -11.55 6.29
N TRP A 50 5.28 -12.14 5.10
CA TRP A 50 6.27 -11.66 4.12
C TRP A 50 5.85 -10.37 3.39
N GLN A 51 4.57 -10.00 3.42
CA GLN A 51 4.05 -8.74 2.87
C GLN A 51 4.21 -7.57 3.85
N SER A 52 4.49 -7.86 5.13
CA SER A 52 4.66 -6.84 6.18
C SER A 52 5.64 -5.72 5.83
N PRO A 53 6.80 -5.97 5.19
CA PRO A 53 7.74 -4.89 4.89
C PRO A 53 7.22 -3.94 3.80
N LEU A 54 6.36 -4.40 2.89
CA LEU A 54 5.72 -3.54 1.87
C LEU A 54 4.82 -2.48 2.49
N VAL A 55 4.28 -2.78 3.68
CA VAL A 55 3.24 -1.99 4.35
C VAL A 55 3.76 -1.27 5.58
N ARG A 56 4.97 -1.63 6.05
CA ARG A 56 5.63 -1.05 7.23
C ARG A 56 5.78 0.47 7.17
N TRP A 57 5.95 1.00 5.97
CA TRP A 57 6.14 2.43 5.71
C TRP A 57 4.92 3.10 5.05
N ALA A 58 3.76 2.43 5.09
CA ALA A 58 2.55 3.00 4.52
C ALA A 58 1.93 4.04 5.47
N LYS A 59 1.57 5.20 4.92
CA LYS A 59 1.05 6.34 5.71
C LYS A 59 -0.40 6.17 6.14
N ASP A 60 -1.21 5.58 5.28
CA ASP A 60 -2.63 5.40 5.46
C ASP A 60 -3.11 4.13 4.75
N ALA A 61 -4.38 3.78 4.94
CA ALA A 61 -4.94 2.56 4.39
C ALA A 61 -4.86 2.52 2.85
N TYR A 62 -5.02 3.67 2.17
CA TYR A 62 -4.90 3.76 0.71
C TYR A 62 -3.46 3.44 0.25
N ASP A 63 -2.45 3.96 0.92
CA ASP A 63 -1.04 3.65 0.64
C ASP A 63 -0.73 2.17 0.88
N VAL A 64 -1.24 1.61 1.99
CA VAL A 64 -1.15 0.17 2.28
C VAL A 64 -1.71 -0.66 1.10
N TRP A 65 -2.93 -0.34 0.66
CA TRP A 65 -3.62 -1.07 -0.39
C TRP A 65 -2.92 -0.92 -1.76
N SER A 66 -2.52 0.30 -2.10
CA SER A 66 -1.83 0.60 -3.36
C SER A 66 -0.52 -0.18 -3.50
N ARG A 67 0.21 -0.39 -2.39
CA ARG A 67 1.44 -1.17 -2.38
C ARG A 67 1.21 -2.67 -2.47
N LEU A 68 0.13 -3.18 -1.87
CA LEU A 68 -0.27 -4.59 -2.01
C LEU A 68 -0.71 -4.90 -3.45
N GLU A 69 -1.49 -4.01 -4.08
CA GLU A 69 -1.91 -4.12 -5.48
C GLU A 69 -0.76 -3.83 -6.47
N ALA A 70 0.32 -3.20 -5.99
CA ALA A 70 1.51 -3.04 -6.80
C ALA A 70 2.30 -4.35 -6.95
N LYS A 71 2.05 -5.41 -6.18
CA LYS A 71 2.79 -6.68 -6.33
C LYS A 71 2.69 -7.20 -7.78
N MET A 72 3.82 -7.67 -8.29
CA MET A 72 3.96 -8.22 -9.62
C MET A 72 3.36 -9.63 -9.67
N ASP A 73 2.50 -9.89 -10.66
CA ASP A 73 1.97 -11.23 -10.90
C ASP A 73 2.95 -12.06 -11.76
N GLU A 74 2.89 -13.39 -11.63
CA GLU A 74 3.64 -14.31 -12.48
C GLU A 74 3.30 -14.09 -13.98
N GLY A 75 4.33 -13.75 -14.76
CA GLY A 75 4.20 -13.50 -16.20
C GLY A 75 4.11 -12.03 -16.59
N ASP A 76 4.03 -11.11 -15.62
CA ASP A 76 4.13 -9.67 -15.88
C ASP A 76 5.51 -9.28 -16.41
N ASP A 77 5.59 -8.18 -17.16
CA ASP A 77 6.87 -7.62 -17.58
C ASP A 77 7.55 -6.89 -16.41
N VAL A 78 8.71 -7.39 -16.01
CA VAL A 78 9.47 -6.86 -14.86
C VAL A 78 9.87 -5.39 -15.06
N ARG A 79 10.14 -4.95 -16.29
CA ARG A 79 10.52 -3.55 -16.56
C ARG A 79 9.33 -2.62 -16.38
N GLN A 80 8.15 -3.03 -16.83
CA GLN A 80 6.90 -2.30 -16.62
C GLN A 80 6.54 -2.22 -15.13
N HIS A 81 6.72 -3.31 -14.40
CA HIS A 81 6.54 -3.34 -12.95
C HIS A 81 7.50 -2.40 -12.20
N ILE A 82 8.80 -2.45 -12.51
CA ILE A 82 9.81 -1.52 -11.95
C ILE A 82 9.42 -0.06 -12.23
N LYS A 83 8.90 0.24 -13.43
CA LYS A 83 8.44 1.59 -13.79
C LYS A 83 7.24 2.03 -12.94
N LYS A 84 6.25 1.15 -12.74
CA LYS A 84 5.08 1.39 -11.86
C LYS A 84 5.55 1.68 -10.42
N MET A 85 6.45 0.85 -9.89
CA MET A 85 7.06 1.02 -8.57
C MET A 85 7.82 2.34 -8.42
N LYS A 86 8.61 2.72 -9.44
CA LYS A 86 9.33 4.00 -9.45
C LYS A 86 8.37 5.19 -9.43
N THR A 87 7.29 5.16 -10.22
CA THR A 87 6.27 6.21 -10.19
C THR A 87 5.58 6.32 -8.83
N LEU A 88 5.31 5.20 -8.16
CA LEU A 88 4.77 5.22 -6.79
C LEU A 88 5.77 5.84 -5.80
N ALA A 89 7.06 5.50 -5.90
CA ALA A 89 8.12 6.09 -5.07
C ALA A 89 8.26 7.61 -5.27
N GLU A 90 8.24 8.08 -6.53
CA GLU A 90 8.29 9.51 -6.85
C GLU A 90 7.07 10.29 -6.30
N GLN A 91 5.88 9.65 -6.30
CA GLN A 91 4.68 10.23 -5.68
C GLN A 91 4.78 10.32 -4.15
N LEU A 92 5.63 9.50 -3.51
CA LEU A 92 5.84 9.51 -2.06
C LEU A 92 6.86 10.59 -1.65
N ASP A 93 7.93 10.77 -2.42
CA ASP A 93 8.94 11.83 -2.23
C ASP A 93 8.31 13.22 -2.31
N ALA A 94 7.31 13.41 -3.18
CA ALA A 94 6.53 14.64 -3.28
C ALA A 94 5.70 14.98 -2.02
N VAL A 95 5.60 14.08 -1.03
CA VAL A 95 4.79 14.23 0.18
C VAL A 95 5.66 14.33 1.45
N ASP A 96 6.94 14.74 1.32
CA ASP A 96 7.88 15.05 2.42
C ASP A 96 7.97 13.95 3.50
N ASP A 97 8.10 12.70 3.07
CA ASP A 97 8.39 11.59 3.97
C ASP A 97 9.67 10.92 3.52
N PHE A 98 10.63 10.81 4.44
CA PHE A 98 11.97 10.29 4.18
C PHE A 98 11.91 8.77 4.00
N VAL A 99 11.44 8.32 2.84
CA VAL A 99 11.64 6.92 2.41
C VAL A 99 13.09 6.79 1.97
N THR A 100 13.87 5.97 2.66
CA THR A 100 15.27 5.75 2.29
C THR A 100 15.39 4.95 0.99
N GLU A 101 16.50 5.11 0.27
CA GLU A 101 16.76 4.32 -0.94
C GLU A 101 16.76 2.81 -0.64
N ASP A 102 17.29 2.41 0.52
CA ASP A 102 17.31 1.03 0.99
C ASP A 102 15.88 0.48 1.19
N ASP A 103 14.99 1.27 1.79
CA ASP A 103 13.58 0.88 1.96
C ASP A 103 12.86 0.72 0.61
N LEU A 104 13.19 1.57 -0.38
CA LEU A 104 12.64 1.45 -1.73
C LEU A 104 13.14 0.19 -2.44
N VAL A 105 14.43 -0.14 -2.30
CA VAL A 105 15.02 -1.34 -2.89
C VAL A 105 14.42 -2.60 -2.25
N ILE A 106 14.30 -2.65 -0.93
CA ILE A 106 13.67 -3.76 -0.20
C ILE A 106 12.20 -3.90 -0.63
N THR A 107 11.46 -2.80 -0.72
CA THR A 107 10.06 -2.80 -1.17
C THR A 107 9.95 -3.31 -2.61
N LEU A 108 10.84 -2.86 -3.52
CA LEU A 108 10.85 -3.31 -4.90
C LEU A 108 11.11 -4.82 -4.98
N LEU A 109 12.13 -5.32 -4.28
CA LEU A 109 12.48 -6.75 -4.29
C LEU A 109 11.34 -7.62 -3.76
N LEU A 110 10.68 -7.20 -2.69
CA LEU A 110 9.55 -7.93 -2.10
C LEU A 110 8.26 -7.84 -2.94
N SER A 111 8.16 -6.86 -3.82
CA SER A 111 7.03 -6.72 -4.74
C SER A 111 7.15 -7.60 -5.99
N LEU A 112 8.34 -8.15 -6.27
CA LEU A 112 8.54 -9.03 -7.42
C LEU A 112 7.77 -10.35 -7.21
N SER A 113 7.50 -11.02 -8.33
CA SER A 113 6.88 -12.33 -8.32
C SER A 113 7.80 -13.38 -7.66
N GLU A 114 7.25 -14.51 -7.21
CA GLU A 114 8.01 -15.52 -6.45
C GLU A 114 9.18 -16.08 -7.25
N SER A 115 9.07 -16.08 -8.58
CA SER A 115 10.15 -16.45 -9.49
C SER A 115 11.45 -15.64 -9.29
N PHE A 116 11.37 -14.46 -8.67
CA PHE A 116 12.52 -13.59 -8.38
C PHE A 116 12.95 -13.62 -6.90
N ALA A 117 12.32 -14.45 -6.04
CA ALA A 117 12.63 -14.50 -4.61
C ALA A 117 14.11 -14.81 -4.31
N PHE A 118 14.81 -15.48 -5.23
CA PHE A 118 16.25 -15.76 -5.12
C PHE A 118 17.14 -14.52 -5.06
N LEU A 119 16.66 -13.35 -5.52
CA LEU A 119 17.38 -12.09 -5.46
C LEU A 119 17.50 -11.53 -4.03
N ILE A 120 16.65 -12.01 -3.10
CA ILE A 120 16.61 -11.55 -1.71
C ILE A 120 17.61 -12.34 -0.84
N THR A 121 18.10 -13.48 -1.33
CA THR A 121 18.91 -14.44 -0.55
C THR A 121 20.43 -14.34 -0.77
N ALA A 122 20.94 -13.22 -1.29
CA ALA A 122 22.38 -13.02 -1.55
C ALA A 122 23.08 -12.18 -0.46
#